data_AF-A0A0B1S3K9-F1
#
_entry.id   AF-A0A0B1S3K9-F1
#
_cell.length_a   1.000
_cell.length_b   1.000
_cell.length_c   1.000
_cell.angle_alpha   90.00
_cell.angle_beta   90.00
_cell.angle_gamma   90.00
#
_symmetry.space_group_name_H-M   'P 1'
#
loop_
_entity.id
_entity.type
_entity.pdbx_description
1 polymer ?
#
loop_
_entity_poly.entity_id
_entity_poly.type
_entity_poly.pdbx_seq_one_letter_code
_entity_poly.pdbx_strand_id
1 'polypeptide(L)'
;LNSPPQGTCNPRTQTGCDRSLNEYCVEKNGRTQCVCPDGFHRHPSTRVCGGSLCNPQLITSCIYPEECLVTPYNNYRCACPDGYSRDHRTGFCVSVKEIHIFQQQDADCHNGGQRCGQNEYCTSDRTGHWYCECMAGFERSHSTGQCSYPGSCLPDKPYSCDVRKREKCLPHGSFFTCQCDKNERRHPVTGICCEQHYTFPIY
;
A
#
# COMPACT_ATOMS: atom_id res chain seq x y z
N LEU A 1 -17.86 -29.09 -16.81
CA LEU A 1 -17.60 -28.38 -15.53
C LEU A 1 -17.88 -26.91 -15.77
N ASN A 2 -19.13 -26.48 -15.57
CA ASN A 2 -19.55 -25.10 -15.83
C ASN A 2 -19.33 -24.25 -14.59
N SER A 3 -18.51 -23.21 -14.73
CA SER A 3 -18.34 -22.15 -13.73
C SER A 3 -19.67 -21.40 -13.51
N PRO A 4 -20.03 -21.03 -12.27
CA PRO A 4 -21.25 -20.25 -12.02
C PRO A 4 -21.14 -18.86 -12.67
N PRO A 5 -22.27 -18.22 -13.04
CA PRO A 5 -22.26 -16.87 -13.59
C PRO A 5 -21.65 -15.91 -12.56
N GLN A 6 -20.66 -15.12 -12.99
CA GLN A 6 -20.17 -13.99 -12.21
C GLN A 6 -21.36 -13.08 -11.88
N GLY A 7 -21.69 -12.91 -10.59
CA GLY A 7 -22.63 -11.84 -10.21
C GLY A 7 -23.54 -12.04 -9.01
N THR A 8 -23.50 -13.16 -8.27
CA THR A 8 -24.33 -13.29 -7.05
C THR A 8 -23.55 -13.89 -5.89
N CYS A 9 -23.40 -13.11 -4.83
CA CYS A 9 -22.92 -13.58 -3.53
C CYS A 9 -24.11 -13.72 -2.55
N ASN A 10 -23.92 -14.42 -1.44
CA ASN A 10 -24.95 -14.58 -0.40
C ASN A 10 -24.56 -13.78 0.86
N PRO A 11 -25.28 -12.70 1.20
CA PRO A 11 -24.97 -11.86 2.37
C PRO A 11 -25.17 -12.57 3.71
N ARG A 12 -26.06 -13.58 3.78
CA ARG A 12 -26.34 -14.30 5.04
C ARG A 12 -25.24 -15.28 5.38
N THR A 13 -24.74 -16.02 4.39
CA THR A 13 -23.70 -17.03 4.60
C THR A 13 -22.29 -16.51 4.29
N GLN A 14 -22.17 -15.28 3.77
CA GLN A 14 -20.91 -14.67 3.31
C GLN A 14 -20.15 -15.60 2.35
N THR A 15 -20.87 -16.10 1.35
CA THR A 15 -20.34 -16.98 0.29
C THR A 15 -20.42 -16.30 -1.09
N GLY A 16 -19.52 -16.68 -2.00
CA GLY A 16 -19.49 -16.19 -3.39
C GLY A 16 -18.47 -15.08 -3.66
N CYS A 17 -18.06 -14.30 -2.65
CA CYS A 17 -16.97 -13.32 -2.78
C CYS A 17 -15.61 -13.97 -2.57
N ASP A 18 -14.58 -13.44 -3.24
CA ASP A 18 -13.22 -13.92 -3.08
C ASP A 18 -12.61 -13.39 -1.78
N ARG A 19 -12.50 -14.29 -0.79
CA ARG A 19 -11.91 -13.97 0.53
C ARG A 19 -10.44 -13.55 0.43
N SER A 20 -9.72 -13.99 -0.61
CA SER A 20 -8.32 -13.56 -0.81
C SER A 20 -8.22 -12.06 -1.12
N LEU A 21 -9.27 -11.49 -1.73
CA LEU A 21 -9.41 -10.07 -2.01
C LEU A 21 -9.95 -9.26 -0.83
N ASN A 22 -10.23 -9.88 0.32
CA ASN A 22 -10.86 -9.24 1.48
C ASN A 22 -12.20 -8.58 1.12
N GLU A 23 -12.95 -9.16 0.18
CA GLU A 23 -14.29 -8.71 -0.19
C GLU A 23 -15.34 -9.45 0.61
N TYR A 24 -16.42 -8.77 0.96
CA TYR A 24 -17.57 -9.38 1.61
C TYR A 24 -18.85 -9.07 0.85
N CYS A 25 -19.85 -9.91 1.07
CA CYS A 25 -21.10 -9.82 0.34
C CYS A 25 -22.07 -8.88 1.04
N VAL A 26 -22.57 -7.89 0.29
CA VAL A 26 -23.63 -6.98 0.74
C VAL A 26 -24.80 -7.01 -0.20
N GLU A 27 -25.98 -6.73 0.33
CA GLU A 27 -27.16 -6.42 -0.47
C GLU A 27 -27.29 -4.91 -0.58
N LYS A 28 -27.22 -4.37 -1.80
CA LYS A 28 -27.50 -2.96 -2.09
C LYS A 28 -28.56 -2.88 -3.19
N ASN A 29 -29.65 -2.16 -2.91
CA ASN A 29 -30.76 -1.96 -3.84
C ASN A 29 -31.35 -3.27 -4.42
N GLY A 30 -31.49 -4.31 -3.58
CA GLY A 30 -32.03 -5.61 -3.98
C GLY A 30 -31.10 -6.46 -4.86
N ARG A 31 -29.83 -6.06 -5.04
CA ARG A 31 -28.79 -6.84 -5.71
C ARG A 31 -27.68 -7.18 -4.74
N THR A 32 -27.17 -8.41 -4.83
CA THR A 32 -26.00 -8.82 -4.04
C THR A 32 -24.73 -8.51 -4.80
N GLN A 33 -23.74 -7.94 -4.11
CA GLN A 33 -22.47 -7.58 -4.70
C GLN A 33 -21.33 -7.73 -3.69
N CYS A 34 -20.14 -8.07 -4.20
CA CYS A 34 -18.91 -8.13 -3.42
C CYS A 34 -18.32 -6.72 -3.35
N VAL A 35 -18.12 -6.22 -2.13
CA VAL A 35 -17.58 -4.89 -1.88
C VAL A 35 -16.43 -4.96 -0.90
N CYS A 36 -15.63 -3.89 -0.85
CA CYS A 36 -14.65 -3.75 0.20
C CYS A 36 -15.33 -3.39 1.53
N PRO A 37 -14.87 -3.96 2.66
CA PRO A 37 -15.30 -3.56 3.99
C PRO A 37 -15.02 -2.09 4.26
N ASP A 38 -15.80 -1.50 5.15
CA ASP A 38 -15.60 -0.12 5.59
C ASP A 38 -14.18 0.07 6.12
N GLY A 39 -13.55 1.19 5.76
CA GLY A 39 -12.15 1.49 6.05
C GLY A 39 -11.13 0.84 5.10
N PHE A 40 -11.52 -0.11 4.25
CA PHE A 40 -10.61 -0.76 3.30
C PHE A 40 -10.88 -0.30 1.88
N HIS A 41 -9.95 0.47 1.30
CA HIS A 41 -10.02 0.86 -0.11
C HIS A 41 -9.36 -0.18 -1.00
N ARG A 42 -9.96 -0.41 -2.17
CA ARG A 42 -9.42 -1.36 -3.15
C ARG A 42 -8.08 -0.87 -3.68
N HIS A 43 -7.06 -1.72 -3.61
CA HIS A 43 -5.76 -1.45 -4.18
C HIS A 43 -5.83 -1.47 -5.72
N PRO A 44 -5.29 -0.45 -6.43
CA PRO A 44 -5.42 -0.36 -7.88
C PRO A 44 -4.73 -1.52 -8.62
N SER A 45 -3.52 -1.89 -8.21
CA SER A 45 -2.77 -2.99 -8.86
C SER A 45 -3.15 -4.40 -8.38
N THR A 46 -3.28 -4.63 -7.08
CA THR A 46 -3.55 -5.99 -6.55
C THR A 46 -5.03 -6.34 -6.50
N ARG A 47 -5.92 -5.35 -6.65
CA ARG A 47 -7.38 -5.47 -6.52
C ARG A 47 -7.89 -5.93 -5.16
N VAL A 48 -7.01 -6.20 -4.19
CA VAL A 48 -7.37 -6.53 -2.80
C VAL A 48 -7.95 -5.31 -2.09
N CYS A 49 -8.94 -5.51 -1.24
CA CYS A 49 -9.47 -4.48 -0.34
C CYS A 49 -8.50 -4.27 0.83
N GLY A 50 -7.78 -3.15 0.80
CA GLY A 50 -6.67 -2.86 1.71
C GLY A 50 -5.30 -3.12 1.09
N GLY A 51 -4.27 -2.97 1.91
CA GLY A 51 -2.88 -3.26 1.59
C GLY A 51 -2.46 -4.67 2.03
N SER A 52 -1.16 -4.78 2.33
CA SER A 52 -0.53 -5.99 2.83
C SER A 52 -1.14 -6.47 4.15
N LEU A 53 -0.99 -7.76 4.44
CA LEU A 53 -1.25 -8.31 5.77
C LEU A 53 -0.31 -7.66 6.78
N CYS A 54 -0.79 -7.42 8.00
CA CYS A 54 -0.02 -6.72 9.01
C CYS A 54 -0.16 -7.36 10.40
N ASN A 55 0.77 -7.02 11.29
CA ASN A 55 0.70 -7.35 12.70
C ASN A 55 0.29 -6.10 13.50
N PRO A 56 -0.88 -6.11 14.18
CA PRO A 56 -1.39 -4.94 14.92
C PRO A 56 -0.52 -4.55 16.13
N GLN A 57 0.34 -5.45 16.62
CA GLN A 57 1.29 -5.15 17.69
C GLN A 57 2.56 -4.43 17.20
N LEU A 58 2.75 -4.35 15.88
CA LEU A 58 3.90 -3.71 15.25
C LEU A 58 3.46 -2.46 14.50
N ILE A 59 3.70 -1.29 15.10
CA ILE A 59 3.31 0.02 14.53
C ILE A 59 3.91 0.31 13.15
N THR A 60 5.01 -0.37 12.80
CA THR A 60 5.73 -0.27 11.53
C THR A 60 5.34 -1.35 10.52
N SER A 61 4.39 -2.23 10.86
CA SER A 61 3.97 -3.33 10.00
C SER A 61 3.28 -2.87 8.72
N CYS A 62 2.75 -1.65 8.73
CA CYS A 62 2.15 -1.00 7.57
C CYS A 62 3.04 0.15 7.10
N ILE A 63 2.98 0.44 5.81
CA ILE A 63 3.62 1.63 5.25
C ILE A 63 3.04 2.90 5.87
N TYR A 64 3.82 3.95 6.13
CA TYR A 64 3.23 5.22 6.57
C TYR A 64 2.50 5.89 5.39
N PRO A 65 1.28 6.44 5.56
CA PRO A 65 0.51 6.63 6.80
C PRO A 65 -0.50 5.51 7.10
N GLU A 66 -0.43 4.36 6.43
CA GLU A 66 -1.36 3.24 6.66
C GLU A 66 -1.33 2.71 8.09
N GLU A 67 -2.52 2.31 8.54
CA GLU A 67 -2.78 1.70 9.84
C GLU A 67 -3.20 0.24 9.69
N CYS A 68 -2.84 -0.58 10.68
CA CYS A 68 -3.17 -2.00 10.68
C CYS A 68 -4.57 -2.22 11.27
N LEU A 69 -5.56 -2.46 10.41
CA LEU A 69 -6.95 -2.62 10.81
C LEU A 69 -7.39 -4.09 10.72
N VAL A 70 -8.33 -4.46 11.58
CA VAL A 70 -8.97 -5.78 11.55
C VAL A 70 -9.97 -5.87 10.40
N THR A 71 -9.98 -6.99 9.68
CA THR A 71 -10.96 -7.26 8.62
C THR A 71 -12.17 -8.00 9.18
N PRO A 72 -13.28 -8.11 8.42
CA PRO A 72 -14.42 -8.97 8.77
C PRO A 72 -14.08 -10.46 8.93
N TYR A 73 -12.90 -10.89 8.45
CA TYR A 73 -12.42 -12.27 8.53
C TYR A 73 -11.47 -12.53 9.70
N ASN A 74 -11.37 -11.58 10.64
CA ASN A 74 -10.54 -11.68 11.84
C ASN A 74 -9.04 -11.87 11.55
N ASN A 75 -8.58 -11.39 10.39
CA ASN A 75 -7.17 -11.12 10.10
C ASN A 75 -6.94 -9.61 10.01
N TYR A 76 -5.70 -9.18 9.77
CA TYR A 76 -5.33 -7.77 9.79
C TYR A 76 -4.69 -7.33 8.48
N ARG A 77 -5.09 -6.17 7.97
CA ARG A 77 -4.56 -5.57 6.74
C ARG A 77 -4.33 -4.08 6.91
N CYS A 78 -3.37 -3.57 6.15
CA CYS A 78 -3.09 -2.14 6.11
C CYS A 78 -4.22 -1.38 5.39
N ALA A 79 -4.58 -0.22 5.93
CA ALA A 79 -5.66 0.64 5.44
C ALA A 79 -5.29 2.11 5.55
N CYS A 80 -5.91 2.96 4.73
CA CYS A 80 -5.72 4.40 4.85
C CYS A 80 -6.46 4.91 6.09
N PRO A 81 -5.83 5.71 6.96
CA PRO A 81 -6.52 6.35 8.06
C PRO A 81 -7.46 7.46 7.55
N ASP A 82 -8.30 7.97 8.45
CA ASP A 82 -9.20 9.08 8.15
C ASP A 82 -8.45 10.31 7.62
N GLY A 83 -9.02 10.97 6.62
CA GLY A 83 -8.39 12.10 5.94
C GLY A 83 -7.32 11.71 4.93
N TYR A 84 -7.12 10.41 4.69
CA TYR A 84 -6.30 9.88 3.59
C TYR A 84 -7.15 9.01 2.66
N SER A 85 -6.74 8.94 1.39
CA SER A 85 -7.31 8.02 0.41
C SER A 85 -6.22 7.31 -0.35
N ARG A 86 -6.54 6.12 -0.85
CA ARG A 86 -5.59 5.32 -1.61
C ARG A 86 -5.48 5.92 -3.01
N ASP A 87 -4.30 6.40 -3.36
CA ASP A 87 -4.00 6.94 -4.66
C ASP A 87 -4.14 5.86 -5.73
N HIS A 88 -4.89 6.14 -6.79
CA HIS A 88 -5.22 5.19 -7.84
C HIS A 88 -4.01 4.83 -8.72
N ARG A 89 -3.02 5.71 -8.79
CA ARG A 89 -1.81 5.50 -9.61
C ARG A 89 -0.78 4.65 -8.88
N THR A 90 -0.55 4.96 -7.60
CA THR A 90 0.55 4.37 -6.83
C THR A 90 0.08 3.30 -5.84
N GLY A 91 -1.19 3.33 -5.45
CA GLY A 91 -1.72 2.48 -4.39
C GLY A 91 -1.38 2.95 -2.98
N PHE A 92 -0.68 4.07 -2.77
CA PHE A 92 -0.36 4.58 -1.43
C PHE A 92 -1.44 5.50 -0.87
N CYS A 93 -1.54 5.59 0.45
CA CYS A 93 -2.44 6.54 1.10
C CYS A 93 -1.86 7.96 1.04
N VAL A 94 -2.58 8.85 0.37
CA VAL A 94 -2.28 10.27 0.23
C VAL A 94 -3.36 11.11 0.91
N SER A 95 -3.03 12.31 1.39
CA SER A 95 -4.01 13.15 2.07
C SER A 95 -5.15 13.52 1.12
N VAL A 96 -6.39 13.49 1.60
CA VAL A 96 -7.59 13.85 0.82
C VAL A 96 -7.53 15.30 0.31
N LYS A 97 -6.79 16.18 1.00
CA LYS A 97 -6.55 17.56 0.56
C LYS A 97 -5.75 17.67 -0.74
N GLU A 98 -5.03 16.61 -1.11
CA GLU A 98 -4.16 16.58 -2.29
C GLU A 98 -4.71 15.72 -3.43
N ILE A 99 -5.93 15.15 -3.30
CA ILE A 99 -6.47 14.27 -4.34
C ILE A 99 -6.77 15.06 -5.60
N HIS A 100 -5.92 14.85 -6.60
CA HIS A 100 -6.20 15.25 -7.97
C HIS A 100 -7.11 14.18 -8.57
N ILE A 101 -8.40 14.49 -8.68
CA ILE A 101 -9.37 13.61 -9.34
C ILE A 101 -9.04 13.63 -10.84
N PHE A 102 -8.22 12.69 -11.29
CA PHE A 102 -8.11 12.42 -12.72
C PHE A 102 -9.30 11.55 -13.14
N GLN A 103 -10.03 12.03 -14.15
CA GLN A 103 -11.06 11.24 -14.81
C GLN A 103 -10.42 9.95 -15.33
N GLN A 104 -11.03 8.80 -14.99
CA GLN A 104 -10.75 7.53 -15.63
C GLN A 104 -11.00 7.71 -17.13
N GLN A 105 -9.94 7.91 -17.90
CA GLN A 105 -9.96 7.60 -19.31
C GLN A 105 -9.48 6.15 -19.43
N ASP A 106 -10.10 5.40 -20.35
CA ASP A 106 -9.70 4.05 -20.77
C ASP A 106 -8.27 3.99 -21.35
N ALA A 107 -7.46 5.03 -21.17
CA ALA A 107 -6.13 5.18 -21.69
C ALA A 107 -5.09 4.85 -20.59
N ASP A 108 -4.43 3.70 -20.72
CA ASP A 108 -3.41 3.15 -19.82
C ASP A 108 -1.99 3.32 -20.42
N CYS A 109 -0.98 2.65 -19.84
CA CYS A 109 0.38 2.74 -20.34
C CYS A 109 0.65 1.96 -21.64
N HIS A 110 -0.30 1.15 -22.08
CA HIS A 110 -0.20 0.31 -23.27
C HIS A 110 -0.90 0.93 -24.48
N ASN A 111 -2.00 1.65 -24.30
CA ASN A 111 -2.77 2.27 -25.40
C ASN A 111 -2.57 3.79 -25.54
N GLY A 112 -1.55 4.35 -24.89
CA GLY A 112 -1.11 5.73 -25.12
C GLY A 112 -1.70 6.78 -24.17
N GLY A 113 -2.31 6.38 -23.06
CA GLY A 113 -2.80 7.29 -22.03
C GLY A 113 -1.71 7.75 -21.07
N GLN A 114 -1.22 6.83 -20.23
CA GLN A 114 -0.25 7.14 -19.17
C GLN A 114 1.17 6.75 -19.58
N ARG A 115 2.10 7.71 -19.66
CA ARG A 115 3.52 7.39 -19.83
C ARG A 115 4.12 7.00 -18.48
N CYS A 116 4.76 5.83 -18.41
CA CYS A 116 5.50 5.41 -17.21
C CYS A 116 6.67 6.36 -16.94
N GLY A 117 6.92 6.61 -15.66
CA GLY A 117 7.96 7.52 -15.20
C GLY A 117 9.37 6.95 -15.32
N GLN A 118 10.34 7.66 -14.74
CA GLN A 118 11.71 7.17 -14.66
C GLN A 118 11.78 5.93 -13.75
N ASN A 119 12.57 4.93 -14.16
CA ASN A 119 12.70 3.63 -13.50
C ASN A 119 11.40 2.82 -13.40
N GLU A 120 10.45 3.07 -14.31
CA GLU A 120 9.21 2.32 -14.45
C GLU A 120 9.12 1.64 -15.82
N TYR A 121 8.42 0.51 -15.88
CA TYR A 121 8.06 -0.15 -17.14
C TYR A 121 6.56 -0.48 -17.16
N CYS A 122 5.97 -0.45 -18.35
CA CYS A 122 4.57 -0.80 -18.52
C CYS A 122 4.42 -2.33 -18.50
N THR A 123 3.52 -2.84 -17.67
CA THR A 123 3.24 -4.28 -17.53
C THR A 123 1.75 -4.51 -17.30
N SER A 124 1.30 -5.77 -17.40
CA SER A 124 -0.10 -6.13 -17.20
C SER A 124 -0.28 -7.24 -16.18
N ASP A 125 -1.41 -7.22 -15.47
CA ASP A 125 -1.83 -8.36 -14.66
C ASP A 125 -2.48 -9.48 -15.50
N ARG A 126 -2.89 -10.56 -14.84
CA ARG A 126 -3.56 -11.71 -15.48
C ARG A 126 -4.96 -11.38 -16.03
N THR A 127 -5.53 -10.24 -15.65
CA THR A 127 -6.83 -9.75 -16.11
C THR A 127 -6.72 -8.82 -17.32
N GLY A 128 -5.50 -8.52 -17.77
CA GLY A 128 -5.23 -7.63 -18.90
C GLY A 128 -5.25 -6.15 -18.54
N HIS A 129 -5.21 -5.82 -17.24
CA HIS A 129 -5.10 -4.44 -16.78
C HIS A 129 -3.63 -4.00 -16.81
N TRP A 130 -3.35 -2.91 -17.53
CA TRP A 130 -1.99 -2.38 -17.72
C TRP A 130 -1.67 -1.27 -16.73
N TYR A 131 -0.48 -1.31 -16.15
CA TYR A 131 0.00 -0.36 -15.16
C TYR A 131 1.52 -0.20 -15.21
N CYS A 132 2.01 0.91 -14.66
CA CYS A 132 3.45 1.17 -14.55
C CYS A 132 4.01 0.51 -13.29
N GLU A 133 4.97 -0.38 -13.44
CA GLU A 133 5.65 -1.09 -12.36
C GLU A 133 7.09 -0.58 -12.21
N CYS A 134 7.62 -0.57 -10.98
CA CYS A 134 9.02 -0.19 -10.78
C CYS A 134 9.95 -1.26 -11.37
N MET A 135 11.04 -0.83 -12.01
CA MET A 135 12.09 -1.73 -12.47
C MET A 135 12.75 -2.45 -11.27
N ALA A 136 13.35 -3.61 -11.52
CA ALA A 136 14.04 -4.37 -10.48
C ALA A 136 15.13 -3.53 -9.80
N GLY A 137 15.13 -3.51 -8.45
CA GLY A 137 16.04 -2.70 -7.65
C GLY A 137 15.53 -1.30 -7.30
N PHE A 138 14.34 -0.92 -7.76
CA PHE A 138 13.66 0.33 -7.39
C PHE A 138 12.36 0.06 -6.64
N GLU A 139 12.01 0.99 -5.75
CA GLU A 139 10.78 0.99 -4.99
C GLU A 139 10.03 2.31 -5.20
N ARG A 140 8.70 2.24 -5.20
CA ARG A 140 7.86 3.41 -5.38
C ARG A 140 7.87 4.25 -4.09
N SER A 141 8.47 5.43 -4.16
CA SER A 141 8.59 6.35 -3.03
C SER A 141 7.21 6.82 -2.56
N HIS A 142 6.94 6.73 -1.25
CA HIS A 142 5.68 7.22 -0.67
C HIS A 142 5.53 8.74 -0.73
N SER A 143 6.64 9.48 -0.68
CA SER A 143 6.63 10.94 -0.65
C SER A 143 6.49 11.60 -2.02
N THR A 144 6.81 10.88 -3.10
CA THR A 144 6.81 11.41 -4.48
C THR A 144 6.02 10.56 -5.46
N GLY A 145 5.74 9.30 -5.15
CA GLY A 145 5.11 8.35 -6.05
C GLY A 145 5.97 7.98 -7.28
N GLN A 146 7.27 8.24 -7.25
CA GLN A 146 8.24 7.88 -8.29
C GLN A 146 9.05 6.64 -7.86
N CYS A 147 9.53 5.84 -8.81
CA CYS A 147 10.41 4.70 -8.52
C CYS A 147 11.84 5.19 -8.27
N SER A 148 12.30 5.05 -7.04
CA SER A 148 13.63 5.46 -6.56
C SER A 148 14.31 4.29 -5.83
N TYR A 149 15.56 4.46 -5.41
CA TYR A 149 16.25 3.42 -4.65
C TYR A 149 15.50 3.13 -3.33
N PRO A 150 15.47 1.87 -2.85
CA PRO A 150 14.86 1.52 -1.58
C PRO A 150 15.33 2.43 -0.43
N GLY A 151 14.37 2.92 0.36
CA GLY A 151 14.64 3.84 1.46
C GLY A 151 15.03 5.26 1.06
N SER A 152 14.94 5.65 -0.22
CA SER A 152 15.22 7.03 -0.65
C SER A 152 14.31 8.04 0.05
N CYS A 153 14.88 9.19 0.39
CA CYS A 153 14.15 10.29 1.02
C CYS A 153 14.58 11.65 0.47
N LEU A 154 13.76 12.67 0.72
CA LEU A 154 14.03 14.06 0.38
C LEU A 154 14.35 14.84 1.67
N PRO A 155 15.55 15.44 1.80
CA PRO A 155 15.95 16.14 3.03
C PRO A 155 15.08 17.37 3.33
N ASP A 156 14.56 18.03 2.27
CA ASP A 156 13.73 19.23 2.40
C ASP A 156 12.24 18.94 2.63
N LYS A 157 11.82 17.66 2.57
CA LYS A 157 10.43 17.28 2.83
C LYS A 157 10.26 16.67 4.22
N PRO A 158 9.45 17.28 5.10
CA PRO A 158 9.10 16.65 6.36
C PRO A 158 8.35 15.34 6.08
N TYR A 159 8.51 14.35 6.96
CA TYR A 159 7.88 13.03 6.83
C TYR A 159 8.29 12.23 5.58
N SER A 160 9.40 12.57 4.92
CA SER A 160 9.93 11.74 3.83
C SER A 160 10.46 10.38 4.30
N CYS A 161 10.72 10.24 5.59
CA CYS A 161 10.97 8.97 6.26
C CYS A 161 9.80 8.65 7.19
N ASP A 162 9.59 7.35 7.45
CA ASP A 162 8.57 6.90 8.39
C ASP A 162 8.95 7.34 9.81
N VAL A 163 8.27 8.37 10.31
CA VAL A 163 8.54 8.94 11.64
C VAL A 163 8.40 7.92 12.77
N ARG A 164 7.61 6.86 12.57
CA ARG A 164 7.42 5.78 13.55
C ARG A 164 8.68 4.92 13.68
N LYS A 165 9.50 4.87 12.63
CA LYS A 165 10.80 4.18 12.62
C LYS A 165 11.94 5.00 13.23
N ARG A 166 11.72 6.28 13.53
CA ARG A 166 12.73 7.21 14.09
C ARG A 166 13.96 7.39 13.20
N GLU A 167 13.81 7.20 11.89
CA GLU A 167 14.89 7.41 10.92
C GLU A 167 15.07 8.87 10.59
N LYS A 168 16.30 9.22 10.18
CA LYS A 168 16.66 10.52 9.63
C LYS A 168 16.99 10.37 8.15
N CYS A 169 16.62 11.37 7.36
CA CYS A 169 17.02 11.43 5.96
C CYS A 169 18.49 11.86 5.88
N LEU A 170 19.40 10.91 5.67
CA LEU A 170 20.84 11.13 5.70
C LEU A 170 21.49 10.81 4.35
N PRO A 171 22.63 11.46 4.00
CA PRO A 171 23.36 11.16 2.77
C PRO A 171 23.81 9.70 2.68
N HIS A 172 23.72 9.13 1.49
CA HIS A 172 24.23 7.82 1.11
C HIS A 172 24.85 7.90 -0.30
N GLY A 173 26.13 8.25 -0.37
CA GLY A 173 26.79 8.54 -1.66
C GLY A 173 26.20 9.79 -2.31
N SER A 174 25.61 9.63 -3.50
CA SER A 174 25.04 10.74 -4.29
C SER A 174 23.54 10.98 -4.05
N PHE A 175 22.90 10.23 -3.16
CA PHE A 175 21.48 10.33 -2.85
C PHE A 175 21.26 10.31 -1.33
N PHE A 176 20.01 10.46 -0.89
CA PHE A 176 19.64 10.47 0.52
C PHE A 176 18.73 9.29 0.84
N THR A 177 18.94 8.66 1.99
CA THR A 177 18.14 7.52 2.46
C THR A 177 17.77 7.66 3.93
N CYS A 178 16.67 7.00 4.31
CA CYS A 178 16.21 6.88 5.68
C CYS A 178 17.16 5.95 6.47
N GLN A 179 17.92 6.54 7.39
CA GLN A 179 18.96 5.88 8.16
C GLN A 179 18.78 6.16 9.66
N CYS A 180 19.23 5.25 10.52
CA CYS A 180 19.30 5.52 11.96
C CYS A 180 20.41 6.55 12.25
N ASP A 181 20.28 7.27 13.37
CA ASP A 181 21.32 8.19 13.79
C ASP A 181 22.60 7.44 14.22
N LYS A 182 23.72 8.16 14.35
CA LYS A 182 25.07 7.62 14.58
C LYS A 182 25.16 6.63 15.75
N ASN A 183 24.35 6.81 16.79
CA ASN A 183 24.37 6.00 18.02
C ASN A 183 23.20 5.01 18.12
N GLU A 184 22.37 4.94 17.09
CA GLU A 184 21.20 4.07 17.04
C GLU A 184 21.43 2.89 16.11
N ARG A 185 20.69 1.81 16.35
CA ARG A 185 20.61 0.68 15.44
C ARG A 185 19.16 0.34 15.17
N ARG A 186 18.90 -0.13 13.96
CA ARG A 186 17.59 -0.62 13.58
C ARG A 186 17.31 -1.92 14.31
N HIS A 187 16.23 -1.96 15.08
CA HIS A 187 15.75 -3.18 15.69
C HIS A 187 15.29 -4.16 14.59
N PRO A 188 15.78 -5.42 14.57
CA PRO A 188 15.61 -6.32 13.43
C PRO A 188 14.15 -6.72 13.17
N VAL A 189 13.30 -6.71 14.21
CA VAL A 189 11.88 -7.09 14.10
C VAL A 189 10.98 -5.89 13.81
N THR A 190 11.22 -4.77 14.49
CA THR A 190 10.30 -3.61 14.44
C THR A 190 10.75 -2.59 13.40
N GLY A 191 12.00 -2.64 12.94
CA GLY A 191 12.54 -1.65 12.01
C GLY A 191 12.75 -0.26 12.62
N ILE A 192 12.52 -0.08 13.94
CA ILE A 192 12.66 1.19 14.66
C ILE A 192 14.13 1.39 15.06
N CYS A 193 14.64 2.61 14.89
CA CYS A 193 15.95 3.02 15.38
C CYS A 193 15.92 3.21 16.90
N CYS A 194 16.77 2.47 17.61
CA CYS A 194 16.90 2.49 19.07
C CYS A 194 18.37 2.62 19.47
N GLU A 195 18.65 3.24 20.62
CA GLU A 195 20.00 3.30 21.18
C GLU A 195 20.52 1.89 21.51
N GLN A 196 21.83 1.68 21.32
CA GLN A 196 22.48 0.35 21.46
C GLN A 196 22.27 -0.33 22.82
N HIS A 197 21.97 0.43 23.88
CA HIS A 197 21.74 -0.09 25.23
C HIS A 197 20.46 -0.93 25.39
N TYR A 198 19.57 -0.95 24.39
CA TYR A 198 18.34 -1.76 24.39
C TYR A 198 18.44 -3.04 23.55
N THR A 199 19.64 -3.57 23.35
CA THR A 199 19.80 -4.92 22.81
C THR A 199 19.39 -5.92 23.90
N PHE A 200 18.14 -6.39 23.84
CA PHE A 200 17.72 -7.55 24.62
C PHE A 200 18.62 -8.74 24.27
N PRO A 201 19.19 -9.46 25.26
CA PRO A 201 19.90 -10.69 25.00
C PRO A 201 18.89 -11.70 24.43
N ILE A 202 19.17 -12.18 23.22
CA ILE A 202 18.47 -13.30 22.62
C ILE A 202 19.00 -14.54 23.36
N TYR A 203 18.19 -15.13 24.24
CA TYR A 203 18.42 -16.48 24.80
C TYR A 203 17.71 -17.51 23.91
#